data_AF-A0A2T7LDH8-F1
#
_entry.id   AF-A0A2T7LDH8-F1
#
_cell.length_a   1.000
_cell.length_b   1.000
_cell.length_c   1.000
_cell.angle_alpha   90.00
_cell.angle_beta   90.00
_cell.angle_gamma   90.00
#
_symmetry.space_group_name_H-M   'P 1'
#
loop_
_entity.id
_entity.type
_entity.pdbx_description
1 polymer ?
#
loop_
_entity_poly.entity_id
_entity_poly.type
_entity_poly.pdbx_seq_one_letter_code
_entity_poly.pdbx_strand_id
1 'polypeptide(L)'
;MLPVTSGTGAAVAETRCRPRSRPTEGRPCEPVLLSTSYLPAPPVEGSAITRPDAGPGGIYARLAELGYGPLHFREEIRSRMPLPEEVAKLRLPAGTPVMLICRTAFAAEGRVVEVNEMVLDTAAYVLEYDFDA
;
A
#
# COMPACT_ATOMS: atom_id res chain seq x y z
N MET A 1 -14.44 -7.87 -13.30
CA MET A 1 -13.58 -7.47 -12.17
C MET A 1 -14.28 -7.95 -10.91
N LEU A 2 -13.91 -9.13 -10.41
CA LEU A 2 -14.60 -9.72 -9.26
C LEU A 2 -14.20 -8.95 -7.99
N PRO A 3 -15.15 -8.59 -7.11
CA PRO A 3 -14.82 -7.97 -5.84
C PRO A 3 -14.10 -9.02 -4.97
N VAL A 4 -12.88 -8.73 -4.53
CA VAL A 4 -12.22 -9.49 -3.46
C VAL A 4 -12.83 -9.08 -2.14
N THR A 5 -14.10 -9.44 -1.92
CA THR A 5 -14.78 -9.27 -0.63
C THR A 5 -15.66 -10.47 -0.36
N SER A 6 -15.08 -11.52 0.21
CA SER A 6 -15.84 -12.51 0.98
C SER A 6 -14.96 -13.26 1.98
N GLY A 7 -14.05 -12.54 2.62
CA GLY A 7 -13.27 -13.07 3.73
C GLY A 7 -13.14 -11.99 4.79
N THR A 8 -13.59 -12.29 6.01
CA THR A 8 -13.32 -11.48 7.20
C THR A 8 -11.82 -11.20 7.25
N GLY A 9 -11.43 -9.95 6.98
CA GLY A 9 -10.04 -9.54 6.86
C GLY A 9 -9.82 -8.22 7.58
N ALA A 10 -8.63 -8.03 8.14
CA ALA A 10 -8.24 -6.78 8.75
C ALA A 10 -7.86 -5.78 7.64
N ALA A 11 -8.40 -4.56 7.71
CA ALA A 11 -8.00 -3.47 6.83
C ALA A 11 -7.11 -2.48 7.61
N VAL A 12 -5.91 -2.23 7.10
CA VAL A 12 -4.95 -1.28 7.67
C VAL A 12 -4.73 -0.17 6.65
N ALA A 13 -5.04 1.08 7.02
CA ALA A 13 -4.87 2.24 6.16
C ALA A 13 -3.63 3.06 6.56
N GLU A 14 -2.78 3.37 5.60
CA GLU A 14 -1.56 4.18 5.77
C GLU A 14 -1.55 5.34 4.76
N THR A 15 -1.00 6.49 5.17
CA THR A 15 -0.68 7.60 4.28
C THR A 15 0.81 7.86 4.36
N ARG A 16 1.50 7.79 3.21
CA ARG A 16 2.93 8.12 3.14
C ARG A 16 3.13 9.54 2.65
N CYS A 17 4.03 10.23 3.35
CA CYS A 17 4.41 11.59 3.02
C CYS A 17 5.86 11.62 2.53
N ARG A 18 6.13 12.38 1.47
CA ARG A 18 7.47 12.61 0.95
C ARG A 18 7.97 13.98 1.40
N PRO A 19 9.19 14.07 1.97
CA PRO A 19 9.79 15.37 2.25
C PRO A 19 10.20 16.02 0.93
N ARG A 20 9.76 17.26 0.70
CA ARG A 20 10.27 18.07 -0.42
C ARG A 20 11.73 18.40 -0.12
N SER A 21 12.58 18.23 -1.14
CA SER A 21 14.04 18.47 -1.15
C SER A 21 14.61 19.28 0.03
N ARG A 22 15.55 18.65 0.75
CA ARG A 22 16.15 19.08 2.03
C ARG A 22 15.12 19.20 3.17
N PRO A 23 15.24 18.40 4.25
CA PRO A 23 14.44 18.60 5.45
C PRO A 23 14.84 19.94 6.09
N THR A 24 14.17 21.01 5.69
CA THR A 24 14.19 22.27 6.43
C THR A 24 13.15 22.19 7.53
N GLU A 25 13.59 22.47 8.75
CA GLU A 25 12.76 22.49 9.95
C GLU A 25 11.49 23.33 9.72
N GLY A 26 10.32 22.72 9.88
CA GLY A 26 9.02 23.41 9.82
C GLY A 26 8.22 23.31 8.52
N ARG A 27 8.72 22.70 7.43
CA ARG A 27 7.88 22.47 6.23
C ARG A 27 7.12 21.14 6.35
N PRO A 28 5.77 21.13 6.27
CA PRO A 28 5.00 19.90 6.34
C PRO A 28 5.32 19.00 5.14
N CYS A 29 5.46 17.71 5.41
CA CYS A 29 5.64 16.65 4.43
C CYS A 29 4.41 16.58 3.50
N GLU A 30 4.61 16.38 2.20
CA GLU A 30 3.50 16.32 1.22
C GLU A 30 3.00 14.86 1.13
N PRO A 31 1.70 14.58 1.33
CA PRO A 31 1.16 13.23 1.20
C PRO A 31 1.19 12.81 -0.27
N VAL A 32 1.88 11.71 -0.58
CA VAL A 32 2.10 11.28 -1.96
C VAL A 32 1.49 9.92 -2.27
N LEU A 33 1.09 9.16 -1.23
CA LEU A 33 0.53 7.83 -1.37
C LEU A 33 -0.51 7.57 -0.27
N LEU A 34 -1.69 7.10 -0.69
CA LEU A 34 -2.71 6.50 0.16
C LEU A 34 -2.64 4.99 -0.05
N SER A 35 -2.66 4.22 1.03
CA SER A 35 -2.56 2.77 0.96
C SER A 35 -3.54 2.12 1.92
N THR A 36 -4.21 1.07 1.46
CA THR A 36 -5.08 0.22 2.28
C THR A 36 -4.66 -1.24 2.08
N SER A 37 -4.13 -1.86 3.13
CA SER A 37 -3.80 -3.28 3.16
C SER A 37 -4.95 -4.10 3.73
N TYR A 38 -5.40 -5.09 2.98
CA TYR A 38 -6.37 -6.10 3.40
C TYR A 38 -5.64 -7.41 3.69
N LEU A 39 -5.74 -7.88 4.92
CA LEU A 39 -5.08 -9.10 5.39
C LEU A 39 -6.12 -10.14 5.81
N PRO A 40 -5.96 -11.43 5.47
CA PRO A 40 -6.87 -12.48 5.92
C PRO A 40 -6.89 -12.55 7.46
N ALA A 41 -8.06 -12.61 8.10
CA ALA A 41 -8.15 -12.58 9.57
C ALA A 41 -7.44 -13.75 10.29
N PRO A 42 -7.62 -15.04 9.91
CA PRO A 42 -7.05 -16.14 10.68
C PRO A 42 -5.53 -16.07 10.93
N PRO A 43 -4.68 -15.67 9.95
CA PRO A 43 -3.25 -15.52 10.19
C PRO A 43 -2.83 -14.25 10.95
N VAL A 44 -3.65 -13.20 11.01
CA VAL A 44 -3.25 -11.90 11.59
C VAL A 44 -3.97 -11.53 12.89
N GLU A 45 -5.00 -12.28 13.26
CA GLU A 45 -5.77 -12.08 14.49
C GLU A 45 -4.88 -12.15 15.73
N GLY A 46 -5.00 -11.14 16.62
CA GLY A 46 -4.19 -11.03 17.84
C GLY A 46 -2.73 -10.59 17.62
N SER A 47 -2.28 -10.44 16.38
CA SER A 47 -0.91 -10.01 16.07
C SER A 47 -0.76 -8.48 16.09
N ALA A 48 0.50 -8.02 16.15
CA ALA A 48 0.83 -6.60 16.08
C ALA A 48 0.40 -5.94 14.75
N ILE A 49 0.12 -6.71 13.70
CA ILE A 49 -0.37 -6.21 12.40
C ILE A 49 -1.71 -5.47 12.55
N THR A 50 -2.55 -5.92 13.48
CA THR A 50 -3.86 -5.30 13.74
C THR A 50 -3.77 -4.01 14.54
N ARG A 51 -2.57 -3.63 15.00
CA ARG A 51 -2.34 -2.39 15.73
C ARG A 51 -2.04 -1.26 14.73
N PRO A 52 -2.38 0.01 15.06
CA PRO A 52 -2.09 1.15 14.19
C PRO A 52 -0.61 1.31 13.83
N ASP A 53 0.28 0.83 14.70
CA ASP A 53 1.70 0.73 14.45
C ASP A 53 2.12 -0.75 14.51
N ALA A 54 2.43 -1.32 13.35
CA ALA A 54 2.94 -2.68 13.22
C ALA A 54 4.39 -2.82 13.74
N GLY A 55 5.03 -1.72 14.14
CA GLY A 55 6.40 -1.66 14.61
C GLY A 55 7.43 -1.65 13.47
N PRO A 56 8.73 -1.64 13.81
CA PRO A 56 9.81 -1.63 12.83
C PRO A 56 9.70 -2.84 11.89
N GLY A 57 9.88 -2.61 10.59
CA GLY A 57 9.71 -3.62 9.53
C GLY A 57 8.29 -3.74 8.97
N GLY A 58 7.30 -3.09 9.60
CA GLY A 58 5.94 -2.98 9.08
C GLY A 58 5.21 -4.31 8.95
N ILE A 59 4.18 -4.34 8.11
CA ILE A 59 3.29 -5.49 7.93
C ILE A 59 4.05 -6.75 7.47
N TYR A 60 4.99 -6.62 6.53
CA TYR A 60 5.71 -7.78 5.99
C TYR A 60 6.63 -8.47 6.98
N ALA A 61 7.30 -7.71 7.87
CA ALA A 61 8.12 -8.30 8.92
C ALA A 61 7.26 -9.15 9.87
N ARG A 62 6.08 -8.65 10.23
CA ARG A 62 5.14 -9.38 11.09
C ARG A 62 4.54 -10.59 10.41
N LEU A 63 4.23 -10.50 9.12
CA LEU A 63 3.80 -11.66 8.34
C LEU A 63 4.91 -12.73 8.30
N ALA A 64 6.17 -12.34 8.14
CA ALA A 64 7.31 -13.27 8.18
C ALA A 64 7.48 -13.93 9.55
N GLU A 65 7.37 -13.17 10.65
CA GLU A 65 7.40 -13.70 12.02
C GLU A 65 6.30 -14.75 12.28
N LEU A 66 5.15 -14.61 11.61
CA LEU A 66 4.01 -15.53 11.71
C LEU A 66 4.12 -16.73 10.74
N GLY A 67 5.22 -16.87 9.99
CA GLY A 67 5.41 -17.91 8.99
C GLY A 67 4.69 -17.66 7.65
N TYR A 68 4.15 -16.45 7.47
CA TYR A 68 3.39 -16.01 6.29
C TYR A 68 4.14 -14.96 5.48
N GLY A 69 5.47 -14.99 5.51
CA GLY A 69 6.32 -14.06 4.75
C GLY A 69 6.01 -14.13 3.25
N PRO A 70 5.90 -12.98 2.56
CA PRO A 70 5.60 -12.97 1.13
C PRO A 70 6.81 -13.47 0.34
N LEU A 71 6.55 -14.41 -0.57
CA LEU A 71 7.54 -14.99 -1.49
C LEU A 71 7.35 -14.48 -2.92
N HIS A 72 6.14 -14.06 -3.28
CA HIS A 72 5.81 -13.57 -4.60
C HIS A 72 4.85 -12.39 -4.52
N PHE A 73 5.01 -11.43 -5.43
CA PHE A 73 4.15 -10.26 -5.54
C PHE A 73 3.61 -10.18 -6.96
N ARG A 74 2.32 -9.87 -7.07
CA ARG A 74 1.66 -9.52 -8.32
C ARG A 74 1.08 -8.13 -8.20
N GLU A 75 1.42 -7.23 -9.12
CA GLU A 75 0.88 -5.88 -9.13
C GLU A 75 0.01 -5.66 -10.37
N GLU A 76 -1.16 -5.06 -10.16
CA GLU A 76 -2.00 -4.54 -11.23
C GLU A 76 -2.00 -3.02 -11.17
N ILE A 77 -1.54 -2.39 -12.26
CA ILE A 77 -1.34 -0.95 -12.33
C ILE A 77 -2.34 -0.34 -13.30
N ARG A 78 -3.02 0.73 -12.86
CA ARG A 78 -3.94 1.50 -13.68
C ARG A 78 -3.70 2.99 -13.46
N SER A 79 -4.13 3.82 -14.40
CA SER A 79 -4.11 5.28 -14.27
C SER A 79 -5.49 5.85 -14.51
N ARG A 80 -5.88 6.88 -13.75
CA ARG A 80 -7.09 7.68 -13.99
C ARG A 80 -6.96 9.07 -13.39
N MET A 81 -7.93 9.94 -13.68
CA MET A 81 -8.10 11.17 -12.91
C MET A 81 -8.47 10.87 -11.45
N PRO A 82 -7.99 11.67 -10.48
CA PRO A 82 -8.29 11.48 -9.06
C PRO A 82 -9.76 11.74 -8.74
N LEU A 83 -10.25 11.07 -7.70
CA LEU A 83 -11.52 11.37 -7.05
C LEU A 83 -11.38 12.60 -6.14
N PRO A 84 -12.47 13.32 -5.84
CA PRO A 84 -12.42 14.50 -4.96
C PRO A 84 -11.76 14.23 -3.59
N GLU A 85 -12.02 13.08 -2.98
CA GLU A 85 -11.39 12.69 -1.72
C GLU A 85 -9.86 12.49 -1.83
N GLU A 86 -9.38 12.00 -2.97
CA GLU A 86 -7.97 11.74 -3.23
C GLU A 86 -7.24 13.06 -3.48
N VAL A 87 -7.85 13.97 -4.24
CA VAL A 87 -7.34 15.33 -4.41
C VAL A 87 -7.16 16.01 -3.06
N ALA A 88 -8.14 15.90 -2.17
CA ALA A 88 -8.07 16.51 -0.83
C ALA A 88 -6.99 15.86 0.04
N LYS A 89 -6.93 14.52 0.07
CA LYS A 89 -6.00 13.76 0.93
C LYS A 89 -4.54 13.86 0.45
N LEU A 90 -4.31 13.76 -0.87
CA LEU A 90 -2.98 13.84 -1.49
C LEU A 90 -2.57 15.27 -1.85
N ARG A 91 -3.46 16.26 -1.69
CA ARG A 91 -3.21 17.67 -2.03
C ARG A 91 -2.75 17.83 -3.49
N LEU A 92 -3.38 17.08 -4.39
CA LEU A 92 -2.98 17.02 -5.80
C LEU A 92 -3.23 18.36 -6.50
N PRO A 93 -2.27 18.84 -7.32
CA PRO A 93 -2.52 19.92 -8.25
C PRO A 93 -3.64 19.57 -9.25
N ALA A 94 -4.34 20.58 -9.74
CA ALA A 94 -5.34 20.40 -10.78
C ALA A 94 -4.72 19.80 -12.05
N GLY A 95 -5.37 18.78 -12.61
CA GLY A 95 -4.90 18.11 -13.82
C GLY A 95 -3.88 16.99 -13.57
N THR A 96 -3.48 16.73 -12.32
CA THR A 96 -2.57 15.62 -11.99
C THR A 96 -3.34 14.30 -11.95
N PRO A 97 -3.03 13.29 -12.80
CA PRO A 97 -3.61 11.97 -12.70
C PRO A 97 -3.04 11.20 -11.51
N VAL A 98 -3.75 10.16 -11.09
CA VAL A 98 -3.28 9.22 -10.07
C VAL A 98 -2.98 7.87 -10.69
N MET A 99 -2.03 7.17 -10.07
CA MET A 99 -1.74 5.78 -10.35
C MET A 99 -2.35 4.92 -9.26
N LEU A 100 -3.06 3.88 -9.69
CA LEU A 100 -3.63 2.88 -8.81
C LEU A 100 -2.79 1.63 -8.92
N ILE A 101 -2.32 1.12 -7.79
CA ILE A 101 -1.59 -0.13 -7.73
C ILE A 101 -2.35 -1.06 -6.79
N CYS A 102 -2.80 -2.19 -7.31
CA CYS A 102 -3.31 -3.29 -6.50
C CYS A 102 -2.22 -4.36 -6.43
N ARG A 103 -1.56 -4.48 -5.27
CA ARG A 103 -0.51 -5.45 -5.01
C ARG A 103 -1.09 -6.64 -4.25
N THR A 104 -0.98 -7.84 -4.79
CA THR A 104 -1.28 -9.08 -4.08
C THR A 104 0.03 -9.72 -3.64
N ALA A 105 0.18 -9.98 -2.34
CA ALA A 105 1.31 -10.69 -1.77
C ALA A 105 0.95 -12.16 -1.51
N PHE A 106 1.79 -13.07 -1.97
CA PHE A 106 1.61 -14.51 -1.84
C PHE A 106 2.73 -15.10 -0.97
N ALA A 107 2.36 -15.90 0.02
CA ALA A 107 3.28 -16.77 0.75
C ALA A 107 3.45 -18.12 0.02
N ALA A 108 4.05 -19.09 0.71
CA ALA A 108 4.20 -20.44 0.22
C ALA A 108 2.85 -21.05 -0.25
N GLU A 109 2.94 -22.02 -1.17
CA GLU A 109 1.80 -22.68 -1.78
C GLU A 109 0.80 -21.74 -2.50
N GLY A 110 1.21 -20.51 -2.83
CA GLY A 110 0.36 -19.53 -3.50
C GLY A 110 -0.72 -18.93 -2.60
N ARG A 111 -0.57 -19.02 -1.27
CA ARG A 111 -1.53 -18.46 -0.31
C ARG A 111 -1.45 -16.93 -0.32
N VAL A 112 -2.59 -16.27 -0.59
CA VAL A 112 -2.68 -14.80 -0.46
C VAL A 112 -2.59 -14.42 1.01
N VAL A 113 -1.63 -13.56 1.34
CA VAL A 113 -1.39 -13.05 2.70
C VAL A 113 -1.71 -11.56 2.84
N GLU A 114 -1.73 -10.83 1.72
CA GLU A 114 -2.13 -9.43 1.69
C GLU A 114 -2.65 -9.04 0.29
N VAL A 115 -3.67 -8.18 0.26
CA VAL A 115 -4.03 -7.37 -0.91
C VAL A 115 -3.88 -5.90 -0.51
N ASN A 116 -2.96 -5.18 -1.13
CA ASN A 116 -2.68 -3.79 -0.85
C ASN A 116 -3.16 -2.92 -2.03
N GLU A 117 -4.10 -2.01 -1.75
CA GLU A 117 -4.60 -1.03 -2.70
C GLU A 117 -3.97 0.33 -2.44
N MET A 118 -3.28 0.87 -3.45
CA MET A 118 -2.58 2.14 -3.36
C MET A 118 -3.10 3.14 -4.38
N VAL A 119 -3.14 4.40 -3.97
CA VAL A 119 -3.37 5.56 -4.83
C VAL A 119 -2.17 6.49 -4.69
N LEU A 120 -1.45 6.71 -5.78
CA LEU A 120 -0.20 7.45 -5.82
C LEU A 120 -0.32 8.72 -6.64
N ASP A 121 0.36 9.77 -6.18
CA ASP A 121 0.65 10.96 -6.98
C ASP A 121 1.66 10.63 -8.10
N THR A 122 1.22 10.74 -9.36
CA THR A 122 2.05 10.46 -10.54
C THR A 122 3.20 11.46 -10.71
N ALA A 123 3.13 12.66 -10.12
CA ALA A 123 4.22 13.62 -10.15
C ALA A 123 5.34 13.29 -9.15
N ALA A 124 5.04 12.46 -8.14
CA ALA A 124 5.96 12.15 -7.06
C ALA A 124 6.65 10.79 -7.19
N TYR A 125 6.11 9.88 -8.02
CA TYR A 125 6.56 8.49 -8.14
C TYR A 125 7.01 8.12 -9.55
N VAL A 126 8.07 7.33 -9.63
CA VAL A 126 8.51 6.61 -10.83
C VAL A 126 8.45 5.12 -10.49
N LEU A 127 7.84 4.34 -11.36
CA LEU A 127 7.89 2.88 -11.30
C LEU A 127 9.06 2.40 -12.15
N GLU A 128 9.98 1.70 -11.52
CA GLU A 128 11.12 1.07 -12.16
C GLU A 128 10.97 -0.44 -12.03
N TYR A 129 11.10 -1.15 -13.15
CA TYR A 129 11.07 -2.61 -13.20
C TYR A 129 12.33 -3.08 -13.90
N ASP A 130 12.99 -4.07 -13.30
CA ASP A 130 14.14 -4.77 -13.85
C ASP A 130 13.82 -6.26 -13.86
N PHE A 131 13.89 -6.90 -15.02
CA PHE A 131 13.57 -8.31 -15.20
C PHE A 131 14.44 -8.92 -16.31
N ASP A 132 14.87 -10.16 -16.11
CA ASP A 132 15.59 -10.93 -17.12
C ASP A 132 14.68 -11.27 -18.32
N ALA A 133 15.29 -11.42 -19.50
CA ALA A 133 14.62 -11.73 -20.76
C ALA A 133 14.37 -13.24 -20.96
#